data_AF-A0AAQ1G8Z0-F1
#
_entry.id   AF-A0AAQ1G8Z0-F1
#
_cell.length_a   1.000
_cell.length_b   1.000
_cell.length_c   1.000
_cell.angle_alpha   90.00
_cell.angle_beta   90.00
_cell.angle_gamma   90.00
#
_symmetry.space_group_name_H-M   'P 1'
#
loop_
_entity.id
_entity.type
_entity.pdbx_description
1 polymer ?
#
loop_
_entity_poly.entity_id
_entity_poly.type
_entity_poly.pdbx_seq_one_letter_code
_entity_poly.pdbx_strand_id
1 'polypeptide(L)'
;MRHSHDIVAGTLIGLAALLVYYFSALAIAEEVLPKTYDYAFNLAIYIAAAFSGAWFAFQLQNRKARKDTDAREVAAANNAIFELSRWYNKLHVFKKQFIDAHRNNPMRHFLILPAAGMSLGQPKIDYESISFIFRSSNPNILGTISLAEQEVASTIDVINQRSKFHVEELQPVVEQLEKHFGPSLPGADLEEEFGKKNTQVLKMLTDCLVEGVDASISALRENIDKLKAETESMHPGHAVIGMIDPPSVSAAAQ
;
A
#
# COMPACT_ATOMS: atom_id res chain seq x y z
N MET A 1 2.78 31.32 -8.54
CA MET A 1 2.51 31.37 -10.00
C MET A 1 1.07 31.78 -10.38
N ARG A 2 0.04 31.71 -9.51
CA ARG A 2 -1.32 32.20 -9.83
C ARG A 2 -1.36 33.67 -10.28
N HIS A 3 -0.54 34.52 -9.65
CA HIS A 3 -0.56 35.96 -9.88
C HIS A 3 -0.20 36.40 -11.33
N SER A 4 0.57 35.61 -12.09
CA SER A 4 0.93 35.99 -13.46
C SER A 4 -0.15 35.65 -14.48
N HIS A 5 -1.00 34.65 -14.22
CA HIS A 5 -2.11 34.30 -15.11
C HIS A 5 -3.21 35.37 -15.07
N ASP A 6 -3.49 35.93 -13.90
CA ASP A 6 -4.52 36.97 -13.74
C ASP A 6 -4.12 38.28 -14.45
N ILE A 7 -2.83 38.62 -14.43
CA ILE A 7 -2.28 39.80 -15.12
C ILE A 7 -2.35 39.60 -16.64
N VAL A 8 -1.98 38.42 -17.16
CA VAL A 8 -2.04 38.13 -18.60
C VAL A 8 -3.50 38.10 -19.08
N ALA A 9 -4.41 37.48 -18.33
CA ALA A 9 -5.84 37.46 -18.65
C ALA A 9 -6.44 38.88 -18.63
N GLY A 10 -6.13 39.69 -17.62
CA GLY A 10 -6.59 41.08 -17.54
C GLY A 10 -6.08 41.94 -18.70
N THR A 11 -4.82 41.74 -19.10
CA THR A 11 -4.22 42.47 -20.23
C THR A 11 -4.88 42.07 -21.56
N LEU A 12 -5.15 40.78 -21.77
CA LEU A 12 -5.84 40.28 -22.97
C LEU A 12 -7.29 40.77 -23.06
N ILE A 13 -8.02 40.76 -21.93
CA ILE A 13 -9.40 41.30 -21.87
C ILE A 13 -9.40 42.80 -22.14
N GLY A 14 -8.44 43.54 -21.58
CA GLY A 14 -8.29 44.98 -21.84
C GLY A 14 -8.04 45.28 -23.32
N LEU A 15 -7.12 44.55 -23.96
CA LEU A 15 -6.85 44.67 -25.40
C LEU A 15 -8.06 44.30 -26.26
N ALA A 16 -8.79 43.24 -25.89
CA ALA A 16 -10.00 42.82 -26.59
C ALA A 16 -11.11 43.89 -26.48
N ALA A 17 -11.31 44.47 -25.29
CA ALA A 17 -12.27 45.56 -25.09
C ALA A 17 -11.90 46.82 -25.88
N LEU A 18 -10.60 47.14 -25.96
CA LEU A 18 -10.09 48.27 -26.75
C LEU A 18 -10.29 48.05 -28.26
N LEU A 19 -10.08 46.83 -28.74
CA LEU A 19 -10.39 46.42 -30.12
C LEU A 19 -11.89 46.55 -30.41
N VAL A 20 -12.75 46.02 -29.53
CA VAL A 20 -14.21 46.12 -29.68
C VAL A 20 -14.68 47.57 -29.68
N TYR A 21 -14.16 48.41 -28.78
CA TYR A 21 -14.44 49.85 -28.74
C TYR A 21 -14.02 50.54 -30.05
N TYR A 22 -12.80 50.28 -30.52
CA TYR A 22 -12.26 50.86 -31.74
C TYR A 22 -13.11 50.50 -32.96
N PHE A 23 -13.49 49.23 -33.12
CA PHE A 23 -14.37 48.80 -34.21
C PHE A 23 -15.80 49.34 -34.08
N SER A 24 -16.32 49.48 -32.87
CA SER A 24 -17.63 50.10 -32.63
C SER A 24 -17.61 51.57 -33.04
N ALA A 25 -16.55 52.31 -32.70
CA ALA A 25 -16.38 53.71 -33.07
C ALA A 25 -16.23 53.90 -34.59
N LEU A 26 -15.51 53.00 -35.26
CA LEU A 26 -15.36 52.99 -36.72
C LEU A 26 -16.69 52.70 -37.43
N ALA A 27 -17.48 51.75 -36.91
CA ALA A 27 -18.79 51.43 -37.46
C ALA A 27 -19.78 52.61 -37.36
N ILE A 28 -19.70 53.38 -36.26
CA ILE A 28 -20.51 54.60 -36.06
C ILE A 28 -20.11 55.72 -37.03
N ALA A 29 -18.85 55.76 -37.48
CA ALA A 29 -18.33 56.81 -38.35
C ALA A 29 -18.55 56.60 -39.86
N GLU A 30 -19.14 55.47 -40.29
CA GLU A 30 -19.37 55.09 -41.71
C GLU A 30 -18.13 55.17 -42.63
N GLU A 31 -16.91 55.26 -42.08
CA GLU A 31 -15.67 55.31 -42.86
C GLU A 31 -15.30 53.91 -43.39
N VAL A 32 -15.10 53.81 -44.71
CA VAL A 32 -14.67 52.58 -45.37
C VAL A 32 -13.21 52.31 -45.00
N LEU A 33 -12.95 51.19 -44.31
CA LEU A 33 -11.61 50.80 -43.87
C LEU A 33 -10.60 50.82 -45.05
N PRO A 34 -9.47 51.55 -44.93
CA PRO A 34 -8.38 51.46 -45.89
C PRO A 34 -7.90 50.01 -46.00
N LYS A 35 -7.66 49.50 -47.21
CA LYS A 35 -7.21 48.10 -47.48
C LYS A 35 -5.99 47.65 -46.66
N THR A 36 -5.22 48.57 -46.09
CA THR A 36 -4.11 48.31 -45.18
C THR A 36 -4.54 47.73 -43.82
N TYR A 37 -5.73 48.06 -43.32
CA TYR A 37 -6.25 47.52 -42.05
C TYR A 37 -6.73 46.08 -42.16
N ASP A 38 -7.10 45.65 -43.37
CA ASP A 38 -7.51 44.28 -43.66
C ASP A 38 -6.38 43.28 -43.35
N TYR A 39 -5.13 43.65 -43.65
CA TYR A 39 -3.95 42.85 -43.30
C TYR A 39 -3.71 42.78 -41.79
N ALA A 40 -3.88 43.89 -41.07
CA ALA A 40 -3.70 43.93 -39.61
C ALA A 40 -4.77 43.10 -38.89
N PHE A 41 -6.03 43.16 -39.37
CA PHE A 41 -7.13 42.36 -38.85
C PHE A 41 -6.92 40.86 -39.10
N ASN A 42 -6.57 40.48 -40.32
CA ASN A 42 -6.27 39.08 -40.65
C ASN A 42 -5.07 38.55 -39.84
N LEU A 43 -4.02 39.35 -39.66
CA LEU A 43 -2.88 38.99 -38.79
C LEU A 43 -3.32 38.78 -37.34
N ALA A 44 -4.17 39.66 -36.80
CA ALA A 44 -4.71 39.52 -35.44
C ALA A 44 -5.55 38.24 -35.30
N ILE A 45 -6.37 37.91 -36.30
CA ILE A 45 -7.13 36.65 -36.33
C ILE A 45 -6.19 35.45 -36.33
N TYR A 46 -5.16 35.42 -37.18
CA TYR A 46 -4.21 34.31 -37.23
C TYR A 46 -3.46 34.14 -35.90
N ILE A 47 -3.04 35.24 -35.27
CA ILE A 47 -2.40 35.21 -33.96
C ILE A 47 -3.36 34.69 -32.90
N ALA A 48 -4.60 35.18 -32.86
CA ALA A 48 -5.61 34.74 -31.91
C ALA A 48 -5.98 33.25 -32.10
N ALA A 49 -6.09 32.79 -33.35
CA ALA A 49 -6.36 31.41 -33.70
C ALA A 49 -5.20 30.49 -33.29
N ALA A 50 -3.96 30.85 -33.63
CA ALA A 50 -2.76 30.11 -33.25
C ALA A 50 -2.59 30.05 -31.73
N PHE A 51 -2.79 31.17 -31.03
CA PHE A 51 -2.75 31.24 -29.57
C PHE A 51 -3.82 30.35 -28.93
N SER A 52 -5.06 30.42 -29.41
CA SER A 52 -6.15 29.59 -28.91
C SER A 52 -5.86 28.11 -29.12
N GLY A 53 -5.38 27.72 -30.31
CA GLY A 53 -4.98 26.35 -30.61
C GLY A 53 -3.88 25.84 -29.67
N ALA A 54 -2.82 26.64 -29.48
CA ALA A 54 -1.72 26.31 -28.57
C ALA A 54 -2.19 26.20 -27.11
N TRP A 55 -3.05 27.12 -26.64
CA TRP A 55 -3.63 27.09 -25.30
C TRP A 55 -4.47 25.82 -25.08
N PHE A 56 -5.37 25.48 -26.01
CA PHE A 56 -6.19 24.28 -25.92
C PHE A 56 -5.34 23.00 -25.92
N ALA A 57 -4.32 22.93 -26.79
CA ALA A 57 -3.39 21.81 -26.83
C ALA A 57 -2.61 21.66 -25.52
N PHE A 58 -2.08 22.76 -24.97
CA PHE A 58 -1.35 22.75 -23.71
C PHE A 58 -2.24 22.35 -22.53
N GLN A 59 -3.48 22.86 -22.50
CA GLN A 59 -4.46 22.49 -21.47
C GLN A 59 -4.83 21.01 -21.54
N LEU A 60 -5.04 20.47 -22.74
CA LEU A 60 -5.32 19.04 -22.95
C LEU A 60 -4.13 18.17 -22.54
N GLN A 61 -2.91 18.59 -22.90
CA GLN A 61 -1.67 17.91 -22.52
C GLN A 61 -1.49 17.89 -21.01
N ASN A 62 -1.73 19.01 -20.32
CA ASN A 62 -1.65 19.09 -18.87
C ASN A 62 -2.69 18.20 -18.18
N ARG A 63 -3.92 18.14 -18.70
CA ARG A 63 -4.95 17.23 -18.19
C ARG A 63 -4.57 15.77 -18.36
N LYS A 64 -4.05 15.40 -19.54
CA LYS A 64 -3.56 14.05 -19.82
C LYS A 64 -2.39 13.69 -18.89
N ALA A 65 -1.41 14.56 -18.75
CA ALA A 65 -0.24 14.34 -17.89
C ALA A 65 -0.62 14.15 -16.41
N ARG A 66 -1.62 14.90 -15.92
CA ARG A 66 -2.16 14.70 -14.56
C ARG A 66 -2.82 13.33 -14.44
N LYS A 67 -3.75 12.99 -15.33
CA LYS A 67 -4.42 11.69 -15.33
C LYS A 67 -3.45 10.51 -15.41
N ASP A 68 -2.41 10.63 -16.24
CA ASP A 68 -1.37 9.61 -16.38
C ASP A 68 -0.48 9.52 -15.12
N THR A 69 -0.34 10.60 -14.36
CA THR A 69 0.34 10.61 -13.06
C THR A 69 -0.52 9.98 -11.99
N ASP A 70 -1.78 10.39 -11.87
CA ASP A 70 -2.75 9.82 -10.93
C ASP A 70 -2.91 8.31 -11.13
N ALA A 71 -3.01 7.86 -12.39
CA ALA A 71 -3.11 6.44 -12.70
C ALA A 71 -1.87 5.64 -12.28
N ARG A 72 -0.67 6.22 -12.41
CA ARG A 72 0.58 5.59 -11.98
C ARG A 72 0.70 5.52 -10.46
N GLU A 73 0.36 6.60 -9.77
CA GLU A 73 0.38 6.68 -8.31
C GLU A 73 -0.62 5.68 -7.69
N VAL A 74 -1.84 5.61 -8.22
CA VAL A 74 -2.85 4.61 -7.81
C VAL A 74 -2.39 3.18 -8.09
N ALA A 75 -1.78 2.92 -9.25
CA ALA A 75 -1.26 1.59 -9.56
C ALA A 75 -0.14 1.17 -8.58
N ALA A 76 0.75 2.09 -8.21
CA ALA A 76 1.80 1.85 -7.21
C ALA A 76 1.20 1.54 -5.82
N ALA A 77 0.22 2.34 -5.36
CA ALA A 77 -0.49 2.06 -4.11
C ALA A 77 -1.21 0.70 -4.14
N ASN A 78 -1.89 0.37 -5.24
CA ASN A 78 -2.56 -0.93 -5.37
C ASN A 78 -1.57 -2.09 -5.30
N ASN A 79 -0.38 -1.97 -5.90
CA ASN A 79 0.66 -2.99 -5.79
C ASN A 79 1.15 -3.14 -4.34
N ALA A 80 1.36 -2.04 -3.62
CA ALA A 80 1.75 -2.08 -2.21
C ALA A 80 0.65 -2.71 -1.32
N ILE A 81 -0.62 -2.31 -1.52
CA ILE A 81 -1.77 -2.91 -0.81
C ILE A 81 -1.87 -4.41 -1.10
N PHE A 82 -1.65 -4.82 -2.35
CA PHE A 82 -1.66 -6.22 -2.74
C PHE A 82 -0.57 -7.02 -2.02
N GLU A 83 0.66 -6.51 -1.98
CA GLU A 83 1.75 -7.18 -1.25
C GLU A 83 1.47 -7.29 0.25
N LEU A 84 1.01 -6.21 0.89
CA LEU A 84 0.57 -6.25 2.29
C LEU A 84 -0.53 -7.30 2.51
N SER A 85 -1.52 -7.34 1.61
CA SER A 85 -2.62 -8.31 1.66
C SER A 85 -2.15 -9.75 1.49
N ARG A 86 -1.15 -10.00 0.64
CA ARG A 86 -0.54 -11.33 0.49
C ARG A 86 0.11 -11.79 1.79
N TRP A 87 0.81 -10.90 2.48
CA TRP A 87 1.41 -11.20 3.78
C TRP A 87 0.38 -11.44 4.86
N TYR A 88 -0.66 -10.61 4.90
CA TYR A 88 -1.78 -10.80 5.81
C TYR A 88 -2.36 -12.20 5.64
N ASN A 89 -2.64 -12.60 4.39
CA ASN A 89 -3.20 -13.91 4.09
C ASN A 89 -2.26 -15.07 4.44
N LYS A 90 -0.96 -14.95 4.15
CA LYS A 90 0.04 -15.97 4.52
C LYS A 90 0.07 -16.22 6.03
N LEU A 91 0.17 -15.14 6.81
CA LEU A 91 0.21 -15.24 8.27
C LEU A 91 -1.13 -15.73 8.85
N HIS A 92 -2.25 -15.32 8.25
CA HIS A 92 -3.56 -15.83 8.66
C HIS A 92 -3.69 -17.34 8.42
N VAL A 93 -3.24 -17.83 7.26
CA VAL A 93 -3.21 -19.27 6.96
C VAL A 93 -2.30 -20.00 7.96
N PHE A 94 -1.12 -19.45 8.24
CA PHE A 94 -0.20 -20.00 9.23
C PHE A 94 -0.84 -20.11 10.62
N LYS A 95 -1.44 -19.02 11.10
CA LYS A 95 -2.16 -18.98 12.38
C LYS A 95 -3.21 -20.08 12.47
N LYS A 96 -4.05 -20.18 11.44
CA LYS A 96 -5.14 -21.17 11.41
C LYS A 96 -4.61 -22.61 11.38
N GLN A 97 -3.56 -22.88 10.61
CA GLN A 97 -3.02 -24.23 10.42
C GLN A 97 -2.22 -24.72 11.62
N PHE A 98 -1.39 -23.86 12.21
CA PHE A 98 -0.38 -24.29 13.19
C PHE A 98 -0.71 -23.84 14.62
N ILE A 99 -1.30 -22.66 14.79
CA ILE A 99 -1.45 -22.05 16.12
C ILE A 99 -2.81 -22.37 16.73
N ASP A 100 -3.90 -22.09 16.02
CA ASP A 100 -5.22 -21.97 16.64
C ASP A 100 -5.72 -23.28 17.28
N ALA A 101 -5.38 -24.44 16.70
CA ALA A 101 -5.75 -25.75 17.25
C ALA A 101 -5.16 -26.01 18.65
N HIS A 102 -4.01 -25.42 18.98
CA HIS A 102 -3.30 -25.65 20.23
C HIS A 102 -3.07 -24.39 21.06
N ARG A 103 -3.56 -23.22 20.63
CA ARG A 103 -3.31 -21.90 21.24
C ARG A 103 -3.50 -21.86 22.76
N ASN A 104 -4.58 -22.46 23.25
CA ASN A 104 -4.96 -22.47 24.66
C ASN A 104 -4.49 -23.72 25.40
N ASN A 105 -3.75 -24.62 24.74
CA ASN A 105 -3.24 -25.83 25.37
C ASN A 105 -2.00 -25.49 26.22
N PRO A 106 -1.91 -25.93 27.48
CA PRO A 106 -0.72 -25.70 28.31
C PRO A 106 0.56 -26.28 27.69
N MET A 107 0.44 -27.35 26.90
CA MET A 107 1.53 -28.01 26.18
C MET A 107 1.71 -27.49 24.75
N ARG A 108 1.16 -26.32 24.39
CA ARG A 108 1.23 -25.75 23.02
C ARG A 108 2.64 -25.70 22.45
N HIS A 109 3.63 -25.52 23.32
CA HIS A 109 5.03 -25.39 22.92
C HIS A 109 5.58 -26.70 22.33
N PHE A 110 5.07 -27.85 22.77
CA PHE A 110 5.34 -29.16 22.16
C PHE A 110 4.38 -29.51 21.02
N LEU A 111 3.10 -29.11 21.13
CA LEU A 111 2.06 -29.56 20.20
C LEU A 111 1.98 -28.76 18.89
N ILE A 112 2.37 -27.48 18.90
CA ILE A 112 2.43 -26.69 17.67
C ILE A 112 3.57 -27.25 16.81
N LEU A 113 3.24 -27.86 15.68
CA LEU A 113 4.24 -28.49 14.82
C LEU A 113 5.17 -27.46 14.17
N PRO A 114 6.41 -27.85 13.80
CA PRO A 114 7.30 -26.98 13.03
C PRO A 114 6.70 -26.72 11.65
N ALA A 115 7.00 -25.54 11.10
CA ALA A 115 6.52 -25.12 9.78
C ALA A 115 7.34 -25.72 8.63
N ALA A 116 7.51 -27.05 8.65
CA ALA A 116 8.34 -27.75 7.68
C ALA A 116 7.81 -27.56 6.24
N GLY A 117 8.67 -27.10 5.34
CA GLY A 117 8.35 -26.93 3.92
C GLY A 117 7.57 -25.64 3.57
N MET A 118 7.20 -24.81 4.54
CA MET A 118 6.57 -23.52 4.26
C MET A 118 7.65 -22.44 4.07
N SER A 119 7.94 -22.08 2.80
CA SER A 119 8.78 -20.92 2.51
C SER A 119 7.95 -19.64 2.70
N LEU A 120 8.11 -19.00 3.85
CA LEU A 120 7.42 -17.74 4.12
C LEU A 120 8.01 -16.60 3.27
N GLY A 121 9.33 -16.59 3.06
CA GLY A 121 10.05 -15.51 2.36
C GLY A 121 10.22 -14.28 3.26
N GLN A 122 10.46 -13.11 2.67
CA GLN A 122 10.46 -11.82 3.38
C GLN A 122 9.62 -10.83 2.59
N PRO A 123 8.84 -9.96 3.25
CA PRO A 123 8.12 -8.89 2.57
C PRO A 123 9.11 -7.96 1.85
N LYS A 124 8.67 -7.42 0.72
CA LYS A 124 9.44 -6.47 -0.08
C LYS A 124 8.48 -5.43 -0.65
N ILE A 125 8.42 -4.28 0.01
CA ILE A 125 7.60 -3.16 -0.44
C ILE A 125 8.47 -2.19 -1.25
N ASP A 126 7.98 -1.80 -2.42
CA ASP A 126 8.63 -0.79 -3.26
C ASP A 126 8.26 0.62 -2.78
N TYR A 127 9.00 1.11 -1.78
CA TYR A 127 8.80 2.45 -1.19
C TYR A 127 9.02 3.59 -2.16
N GLU A 128 9.87 3.41 -3.18
CA GLU A 128 10.14 4.44 -4.18
C GLU A 128 8.86 4.71 -4.99
N SER A 129 8.18 3.63 -5.41
CA SER A 129 6.93 3.72 -6.19
C SER A 129 5.79 4.41 -5.43
N ILE A 130 5.75 4.32 -4.10
CA ILE A 130 4.72 4.91 -3.24
C ILE A 130 5.17 6.21 -2.53
N SER A 131 6.32 6.77 -2.93
CA SER A 131 6.86 8.01 -2.34
C SER A 131 5.94 9.22 -2.50
N PHE A 132 4.98 9.19 -3.43
CA PHE A 132 3.97 10.24 -3.58
C PHE A 132 3.14 10.47 -2.31
N ILE A 133 3.02 9.45 -1.43
CA ILE A 133 2.35 9.52 -0.12
C ILE A 133 2.96 10.59 0.79
N PHE A 134 4.22 10.99 0.60
CA PHE A 134 4.80 12.13 1.35
C PHE A 134 4.07 13.46 1.11
N ARG A 135 3.26 13.55 0.04
CA ARG A 135 2.43 14.72 -0.27
C ARG A 135 0.98 14.59 0.25
N SER A 136 0.65 13.49 0.92
CA SER A 136 -0.69 13.23 1.48
C SER A 136 -0.96 14.02 2.77
N SER A 137 -2.18 13.89 3.30
CA SER A 137 -2.53 14.39 4.64
C SER A 137 -1.79 13.64 5.75
N ASN A 138 -1.35 12.40 5.50
CA ASN A 138 -0.66 11.56 6.47
C ASN A 138 0.66 11.01 5.91
N PRO A 139 1.72 11.84 5.82
CA PRO A 139 2.99 11.44 5.23
C PRO A 139 3.74 10.34 6.03
N ASN A 140 3.32 10.07 7.27
CA ASN A 140 3.97 9.09 8.15
C ASN A 140 3.56 7.63 7.85
N ILE A 141 2.59 7.39 6.96
CA ILE A 141 2.13 6.03 6.63
C ILE A 141 3.26 5.15 6.09
N LEU A 142 4.20 5.71 5.32
CA LEU A 142 5.33 4.93 4.83
C LEU A 142 6.22 4.42 5.98
N GLY A 143 6.31 5.19 7.07
CA GLY A 143 6.97 4.76 8.29
C GLY A 143 6.23 3.61 8.99
N THR A 144 4.90 3.68 9.10
CA THR A 144 4.12 2.61 9.74
C THR A 144 4.09 1.33 8.91
N ILE A 145 4.10 1.45 7.59
CA ILE A 145 4.26 0.32 6.67
C ILE A 145 5.63 -0.34 6.85
N SER A 146 6.70 0.47 6.96
CA SER A 146 8.05 -0.06 7.19
C SER A 146 8.19 -0.77 8.53
N LEU A 147 7.55 -0.26 9.59
CA LEU A 147 7.50 -0.96 10.87
C LEU A 147 6.74 -2.29 10.76
N ALA A 148 5.60 -2.33 10.07
CA ALA A 148 4.86 -3.57 9.84
C ALA A 148 5.67 -4.58 9.00
N GLU A 149 6.44 -4.13 8.00
CA GLU A 149 7.34 -4.98 7.23
C GLU A 149 8.42 -5.61 8.12
N GLN A 150 9.03 -4.83 9.00
CA GLN A 150 10.03 -5.31 9.97
C GLN A 150 9.43 -6.28 10.99
N GLU A 151 8.21 -6.02 11.44
CA GLU A 151 7.49 -6.89 12.37
C GLU A 151 7.19 -8.27 11.76
N VAL A 152 6.74 -8.29 10.50
CA VAL A 152 6.58 -9.52 9.72
C VAL A 152 7.91 -10.25 9.58
N ALA A 153 8.99 -9.53 9.25
CA ALA A 153 10.31 -10.13 9.09
C ALA A 153 10.83 -10.79 10.37
N SER A 154 10.72 -10.08 11.50
CA SER A 154 11.08 -10.59 12.83
C SER A 154 10.23 -11.82 13.22
N THR A 155 8.92 -11.77 12.95
CA THR A 155 8.02 -12.90 13.19
C THR A 155 8.43 -14.14 12.40
N ILE A 156 8.84 -13.98 11.14
CA ILE A 156 9.32 -15.08 10.31
C ILE A 156 10.61 -15.67 10.88
N ASP A 157 11.52 -14.83 11.38
CA ASP A 157 12.76 -15.31 12.01
C ASP A 157 12.46 -16.13 13.27
N VAL A 158 11.50 -15.71 14.10
CA VAL A 158 11.04 -16.48 15.27
C VAL A 158 10.41 -17.81 14.84
N ILE A 159 9.56 -17.82 13.81
CA ILE A 159 8.97 -19.04 13.25
C ILE A 159 10.07 -20.03 12.81
N ASN A 160 11.09 -19.53 12.12
CA ASN A 160 12.21 -20.33 11.63
C ASN A 160 13.07 -20.87 12.78
N GLN A 161 13.43 -20.02 13.76
CA GLN A 161 14.19 -20.42 14.94
C GLN A 161 13.45 -21.49 15.75
N ARG A 162 12.16 -21.28 16.00
CA ARG A 162 11.32 -22.26 16.71
C ARG A 162 11.23 -23.56 15.93
N SER A 163 10.96 -23.51 14.63
CA SER A 163 10.83 -24.71 13.79
C SER A 163 12.13 -25.51 13.77
N LYS A 164 13.27 -24.82 13.65
CA LYS A 164 14.60 -25.43 13.73
C LYS A 164 14.84 -26.07 15.09
N PHE A 165 14.60 -25.35 16.19
CA PHE A 165 14.77 -25.88 17.55
C PHE A 165 13.87 -27.09 17.80
N HIS A 166 12.63 -27.06 17.32
CA HIS A 166 11.71 -28.19 17.43
C HIS A 166 12.22 -29.42 16.65
N VAL A 167 12.73 -29.25 15.44
CA VAL A 167 13.23 -30.36 14.61
C VAL A 167 14.54 -30.92 15.15
N GLU A 168 15.47 -30.06 15.53
CA GLU A 168 16.83 -30.46 15.90
C GLU A 168 16.93 -30.94 17.36
N GLU A 169 16.14 -30.38 18.27
CA GLU A 169 16.26 -30.67 19.70
C GLU A 169 15.08 -31.50 20.23
N LEU A 170 13.84 -31.13 19.90
CA LEU A 170 12.66 -31.79 20.47
C LEU A 170 12.33 -33.13 19.79
N GLN A 171 12.31 -33.17 18.46
CA GLN A 171 11.94 -34.40 17.73
C GLN A 171 12.79 -35.62 18.12
N PRO A 172 14.13 -35.52 18.26
CA PRO A 172 14.94 -36.66 18.68
C PRO A 172 14.55 -37.21 20.05
N VAL A 173 14.14 -36.34 20.98
CA VAL A 173 13.68 -36.74 22.32
C VAL A 173 12.32 -37.43 22.24
N VAL A 174 11.39 -36.87 21.47
CA VAL A 174 10.08 -37.47 21.22
C VAL A 174 10.22 -38.87 20.62
N GLU A 175 11.05 -39.03 19.58
CA GLU A 175 11.28 -40.32 18.92
C GLU A 175 11.90 -41.37 19.86
N GLN A 176 12.75 -40.95 20.80
CA GLN A 176 13.34 -41.87 21.80
C GLN A 176 12.29 -42.34 22.80
N LEU A 177 11.45 -41.42 23.29
CA LEU A 177 10.38 -41.75 24.22
C LEU A 177 9.27 -42.58 23.55
N GLU A 178 8.92 -42.30 22.30
CA GLU A 178 7.96 -43.11 21.52
C GLU A 178 8.41 -44.57 21.38
N LYS A 179 9.72 -44.82 21.24
CA LYS A 179 10.27 -46.19 21.21
C LYS A 179 10.08 -46.92 22.55
N HIS A 180 10.01 -46.20 23.67
CA HIS A 180 9.90 -46.77 25.00
C HIS A 180 8.44 -46.92 25.47
N PHE A 181 7.62 -45.89 25.23
CA PHE A 181 6.24 -45.80 25.73
C PHE A 181 5.18 -46.05 24.65
N GLY A 182 5.57 -46.17 23.38
CA GLY A 182 4.64 -46.26 22.25
C GLY A 182 3.95 -44.91 21.99
N PRO A 183 2.77 -44.92 21.34
CA PRO A 183 2.08 -43.69 20.90
C PRO A 183 1.44 -42.87 22.04
N SER A 184 1.44 -43.36 23.27
CA SER A 184 0.88 -42.66 24.42
C SER A 184 1.99 -42.06 25.28
N LEU A 185 2.43 -40.87 24.90
CA LEU A 185 3.51 -40.13 25.55
C LEU A 185 2.95 -39.20 26.64
N PRO A 186 3.23 -39.45 27.94
CA PRO A 186 2.80 -38.55 29.00
C PRO A 186 3.61 -37.25 28.94
N GLY A 187 2.92 -36.11 28.96
CA GLY A 187 3.58 -34.79 28.79
C GLY A 187 4.59 -34.45 29.89
N ALA A 188 4.44 -35.00 31.10
CA ALA A 188 5.39 -34.81 32.20
C ALA A 188 6.74 -35.48 31.92
N ASP A 189 6.73 -36.69 31.36
CA ASP A 189 7.95 -37.44 31.02
C ASP A 189 8.72 -36.76 29.88
N LEU A 190 7.99 -36.13 28.96
CA LEU A 190 8.60 -35.34 27.88
C LEU A 190 9.33 -34.10 28.42
N GLU A 191 8.75 -33.38 29.38
CA GLU A 191 9.41 -32.21 29.97
C GLU A 191 10.65 -32.58 30.79
N GLU A 192 10.60 -33.71 31.49
CA GLU A 192 11.73 -34.24 32.26
C GLU A 192 12.89 -34.60 31.35
N GLU A 193 12.64 -35.41 30.32
CA GLU A 193 13.67 -35.87 29.37
C GLU A 193 14.21 -34.73 28.49
N PHE A 194 13.34 -33.83 28.02
CA PHE A 194 13.76 -32.69 27.19
C PHE A 194 14.58 -31.68 27.99
N GLY A 195 14.35 -31.63 29.31
CA GLY A 195 15.08 -30.79 30.25
C GLY A 195 14.50 -29.39 30.37
N LYS A 196 14.43 -28.90 31.61
CA LYS A 196 13.81 -27.61 31.98
C LYS A 196 14.26 -26.41 31.15
N LYS A 197 15.56 -26.32 30.83
CA LYS A 197 16.11 -25.23 30.02
C LYS A 197 15.52 -25.22 28.62
N ASN A 198 15.51 -26.37 27.94
CA ASN A 198 15.04 -26.47 26.57
C ASN A 198 13.53 -26.26 26.50
N THR A 199 12.78 -26.80 27.48
CA THR A 199 11.35 -26.52 27.64
C THR A 199 11.06 -25.03 27.75
N GLN A 200 11.82 -24.31 28.58
CA GLN A 200 11.65 -22.86 28.73
C GLN A 200 11.97 -22.09 27.44
N VAL A 201 13.03 -22.47 26.72
CA VAL A 201 13.38 -21.85 25.42
C VAL A 201 12.28 -22.09 24.38
N LEU A 202 11.81 -23.33 24.25
CA LEU A 202 10.73 -23.67 23.30
C LEU A 202 9.43 -22.94 23.64
N LYS A 203 9.11 -22.81 24.94
CA LYS A 203 7.96 -22.04 25.40
C LYS A 203 8.10 -20.56 25.03
N MET A 204 9.22 -19.93 25.34
CA MET A 204 9.50 -18.54 24.95
C MET A 204 9.37 -18.33 23.44
N LEU A 205 10.00 -19.18 22.62
CA LEU A 205 9.91 -19.10 21.16
C LEU A 205 8.47 -19.30 20.65
N THR A 206 7.71 -20.18 21.30
CA THR A 206 6.30 -20.40 20.96
C THR A 206 5.46 -19.18 21.32
N ASP A 207 5.69 -18.56 22.46
CA ASP A 207 4.96 -17.36 22.89
C ASP A 207 5.26 -16.19 21.94
N CYS A 208 6.55 -15.95 21.63
CA CYS A 208 6.94 -14.94 20.64
C CYS A 208 6.37 -15.22 19.24
N LEU A 209 6.30 -16.48 18.81
CA LEU A 209 5.68 -16.87 17.54
C LEU A 209 4.20 -16.49 17.52
N VAL A 210 3.46 -16.83 18.57
CA VAL A 210 2.01 -16.58 18.64
C VAL A 210 1.72 -15.09 18.66
N GLU A 211 2.41 -14.35 19.53
CA GLU A 211 2.25 -12.90 19.65
C GLU A 211 2.66 -12.17 18.37
N GLY A 212 3.82 -12.52 17.78
CA GLY A 212 4.33 -11.91 16.56
C GLY A 212 3.41 -12.12 15.37
N VAL A 213 2.82 -13.32 15.22
CA VAL A 213 1.86 -13.61 14.15
C VAL A 213 0.58 -12.77 14.31
N ASP A 214 0.03 -12.69 15.53
CA ASP A 214 -1.18 -11.91 15.79
C ASP A 214 -0.96 -10.40 15.57
N ALA A 215 0.15 -9.88 16.08
CA ALA A 215 0.51 -8.47 15.98
C ALA A 215 0.80 -8.07 14.52
N SER A 216 1.56 -8.89 13.78
CA SER A 216 1.81 -8.70 12.35
C SER A 216 0.52 -8.67 11.52
N ILE A 217 -0.42 -9.59 11.77
CA ILE A 217 -1.72 -9.62 11.08
C ILE A 217 -2.49 -8.31 11.32
N SER A 218 -2.52 -7.83 12.56
CA SER A 218 -3.19 -6.58 12.93
C SER A 218 -2.52 -5.37 12.26
N ALA A 219 -1.18 -5.27 12.35
CA ALA A 219 -0.42 -4.17 11.77
C ALA A 219 -0.56 -4.11 10.24
N LEU A 220 -0.54 -5.26 9.56
CA LEU A 220 -0.76 -5.34 8.12
C LEU A 220 -2.15 -4.84 7.75
N ARG A 221 -3.19 -5.28 8.46
CA ARG A 221 -4.58 -4.85 8.20
C ARG A 221 -4.73 -3.35 8.35
N GLU A 222 -4.24 -2.80 9.46
CA GLU A 222 -4.32 -1.36 9.74
C GLU A 222 -3.61 -0.55 8.66
N ASN A 223 -2.42 -0.97 8.21
CA ASN A 223 -1.67 -0.27 7.18
C ASN A 223 -2.31 -0.37 5.79
N ILE A 224 -2.97 -1.49 5.45
CA ILE A 224 -3.76 -1.62 4.22
C ILE A 224 -4.90 -0.59 4.22
N ASP A 225 -5.66 -0.52 5.31
CA ASP A 225 -6.82 0.37 5.41
C ASP A 225 -6.38 1.85 5.37
N LYS A 226 -5.27 2.20 6.05
CA LYS A 226 -4.67 3.55 5.99
C LYS A 226 -4.19 3.93 4.60
N LEU A 227 -3.42 3.06 3.94
CA LEU A 227 -2.89 3.34 2.61
C LEU A 227 -4.02 3.50 1.58
N LYS A 228 -5.04 2.65 1.67
CA LYS A 228 -6.25 2.77 0.85
C LYS A 228 -6.91 4.13 1.06
N ALA A 229 -7.21 4.50 2.30
CA ALA A 229 -7.91 5.73 2.62
C ALA A 229 -7.16 6.98 2.13
N GLU A 230 -5.84 7.06 2.33
CA GLU A 230 -5.06 8.18 1.79
C GLU A 230 -5.02 8.18 0.26
N THR A 231 -4.91 7.02 -0.38
CA THR A 231 -4.91 6.94 -1.85
C THR A 231 -6.24 7.41 -2.43
N GLU A 232 -7.37 7.03 -1.84
CA GLU A 232 -8.71 7.48 -2.24
C GLU A 232 -8.91 8.99 -2.03
N SER A 233 -8.32 9.53 -0.95
CA SER A 233 -8.32 10.98 -0.66
C SER A 233 -7.50 11.76 -1.67
N MET A 234 -6.30 11.27 -2.03
CA MET A 234 -5.40 11.91 -2.98
C MET A 234 -5.88 11.84 -4.43
N HIS A 235 -6.52 10.73 -4.82
CA HIS A 235 -6.97 10.48 -6.19
C HIS A 235 -8.47 10.13 -6.28
N PRO A 236 -9.37 11.09 -6.02
CA PRO A 236 -10.81 10.84 -6.06
C PRO A 236 -11.27 10.32 -7.44
N GLY A 237 -12.14 9.30 -7.43
CA GLY A 237 -12.70 8.70 -8.65
C GLY A 237 -11.81 7.65 -9.31
N HIS A 238 -10.64 7.36 -8.76
CA HIS A 238 -9.82 6.21 -9.14
C HIS A 238 -10.20 4.98 -8.31
N ALA A 239 -10.05 3.79 -8.90
CA ALA A 239 -10.31 2.53 -8.21
C ALA A 239 -9.08 2.13 -7.38
N VAL A 240 -9.25 2.08 -6.06
CA VAL A 240 -8.24 1.62 -5.11
C VAL A 240 -8.69 0.27 -4.54
N ILE A 241 -7.81 -0.73 -4.60
CA ILE A 241 -8.14 -2.05 -4.09
C ILE A 241 -8.20 -2.03 -2.55
N GLY A 242 -9.04 -2.89 -1.98
CA GLY A 242 -9.08 -3.14 -0.55
C GLY A 242 -8.71 -4.57 -0.23
N MET A 243 -8.53 -4.85 1.05
CA MET A 243 -8.35 -6.23 1.51
C MET A 243 -9.68 -6.99 1.46
N ILE A 244 -9.62 -8.25 1.06
CA ILE A 244 -10.71 -9.21 1.22
C ILE A 244 -10.26 -10.19 2.30
N ASP A 245 -11.02 -10.27 3.38
CA ASP A 245 -10.76 -11.23 4.44
C ASP A 245 -10.92 -12.66 3.90
N PRO A 246 -9.99 -13.59 4.21
CA PRO A 246 -10.11 -14.96 3.75
C PRO A 246 -11.38 -15.59 4.36
N PRO A 247 -12.01 -16.57 3.68
CA PRO A 247 -13.26 -17.19 4.14
C PRO A 247 -13.16 -17.75 5.57
N SER A 248 -11.95 -18.13 5.99
CA SER A 248 -11.65 -18.57 7.34
C SER A 248 -11.90 -17.54 8.44
N VAL A 249 -11.82 -16.24 8.12
CA VAL A 249 -12.12 -15.12 9.03
C VAL A 249 -13.60 -14.81 9.00
N SER A 250 -14.18 -14.75 7.80
CA SER A 250 -15.59 -14.40 7.60
C SER A 250 -16.58 -15.35 8.28
N ALA A 251 -16.22 -16.64 8.42
CA ALA A 251 -17.08 -17.63 9.06
C ALA A 251 -17.07 -17.56 10.60
N ALA A 252 -16.11 -16.87 11.22
CA ALA A 252 -16.01 -16.73 12.67
C ALA A 252 -16.74 -15.48 13.22
N ALA A 253 -17.18 -14.58 12.34
CA ALA A 253 -17.86 -13.33 12.68
C ALA A 253 -19.39 -13.38 12.50
N GLN A 254 -19.93 -14.54 12.12
CA GLN A 254 -21.37 -14.84 12.05
C GLN A 254 -21.74 -15.77 13.19
#